data_AF-A0A4U6S087-F1
#
_entry.id   AF-A0A4U6S087-F1
#
_cell.length_a   1.000
_cell.length_b   1.000
_cell.length_c   1.000
_cell.angle_alpha   90.00
_cell.angle_beta   90.00
_cell.angle_gamma   90.00
#
_symmetry.space_group_name_H-M   'P 1'
#
loop_
_entity.id
_entity.type
_entity.pdbx_description
1 polymer ?
#
loop_
_entity_poly.entity_id
_entity_poly.type
_entity_poly.pdbx_seq_one_letter_code
_entity_poly.pdbx_strand_id
1 'polypeptide(L)'
;MYVEKYPQPTQAEMKRAKEAGLRRDAERRWQYSVRLQTQPNVVYFREVAYAILLVVVISAVTMYGSYWLFEKLAPLISRQPPWLSVFELACVAVFVGFAAWYLREKRKLKLYPIVEIALGATLSVQGLILDPDKVSLLAGLVAFVGGVRIIIDGFKRLVEYQSFHLARLGFYEYYWRKFKRFSRARLAPDI
;
A
#
# COMPACT_ATOMS: atom_id res chain seq x y z
N MET A 1 -33.93 32.55 -0.72
CA MET A 1 -33.29 31.55 0.15
C MET A 1 -32.52 32.31 1.22
N TYR A 2 -33.09 32.45 2.42
CA TYR A 2 -32.39 33.06 3.54
C TYR A 2 -31.38 32.04 4.06
N VAL A 3 -30.08 32.30 3.84
CA VAL A 3 -29.03 31.52 4.49
C VAL A 3 -28.91 32.07 5.89
N GLU A 4 -29.55 31.39 6.84
CA GLU A 4 -29.45 31.68 8.26
C GLU A 4 -27.96 31.60 8.66
N LYS A 5 -27.35 32.76 8.91
CA LYS A 5 -25.94 32.85 9.33
C LYS A 5 -25.86 32.36 10.76
N TYR A 6 -25.57 31.07 10.92
CA TYR A 6 -25.25 30.50 12.23
C TYR A 6 -24.08 31.29 12.85
N PRO A 7 -24.21 31.74 14.11
CA PRO A 7 -23.11 32.40 14.80
C PRO A 7 -21.90 31.47 14.88
N GLN A 8 -20.70 32.01 14.69
CA GLN A 8 -19.50 31.20 14.80
C GLN A 8 -19.37 30.68 16.23
N PRO A 9 -19.11 29.36 16.41
CA PRO A 9 -19.06 28.75 17.72
C PRO A 9 -17.99 29.41 18.58
N THR A 10 -18.34 29.68 19.84
CA THR A 10 -17.43 30.30 20.80
C THR A 10 -16.21 29.41 21.06
N GLN A 11 -15.08 29.97 21.49
CA GLN A 11 -13.88 29.16 21.77
C GLN A 11 -14.13 28.05 22.81
N ALA A 12 -15.04 28.29 23.76
CA ALA A 12 -15.45 27.28 24.74
C ALA A 12 -16.24 26.13 24.09
N GLU A 13 -17.14 26.43 23.16
CA GLU A 13 -17.87 25.42 22.37
C GLU A 13 -16.94 24.67 21.42
N MET A 14 -15.97 25.34 20.81
CA MET A 14 -14.94 24.67 20.01
C MET A 14 -14.07 23.74 20.87
N LYS A 15 -13.72 24.13 22.09
CA LYS A 15 -12.96 23.28 23.03
C LYS A 15 -13.79 22.06 23.47
N ARG A 16 -15.07 22.28 23.82
CA ARG A 16 -16.01 21.20 24.18
C ARG A 16 -16.34 20.29 23.01
N ALA A 17 -16.50 20.81 21.79
CA ALA A 17 -16.70 20.03 20.58
C ALA A 17 -15.45 19.23 20.20
N LYS A 18 -14.26 19.78 20.46
CA LYS A 18 -12.98 19.09 20.29
C LYS A 18 -12.80 17.98 21.33
N GLU A 19 -13.14 18.24 22.60
CA GLU A 19 -13.16 17.22 23.67
C GLU A 19 -14.23 16.15 23.44
N ALA A 20 -15.42 16.53 22.98
CA ALA A 20 -16.50 15.62 22.62
C ALA A 20 -16.17 14.80 21.37
N GLY A 21 -15.52 15.40 20.38
CA GLY A 21 -15.01 14.71 19.19
C GLY A 21 -13.92 13.70 19.54
N LEU A 22 -12.97 14.09 20.40
CA LEU A 22 -11.94 13.19 20.94
C LEU A 22 -12.54 12.04 21.76
N ARG A 23 -13.58 12.30 22.55
CA ARG A 23 -14.34 11.28 23.29
C ARG A 23 -15.05 10.31 22.35
N ARG A 24 -15.78 10.80 21.34
CA ARG A 24 -16.44 9.97 20.32
C ARG A 24 -15.45 9.11 19.53
N ASP A 25 -14.28 9.66 19.20
CA ASP A 25 -13.23 8.91 18.51
C ASP A 25 -12.59 7.84 19.42
N ALA A 26 -12.36 8.16 20.70
CA ALA A 26 -11.86 7.20 21.68
C ALA A 26 -12.87 6.07 21.92
N GLU A 27 -14.16 6.39 22.01
CA GLU A 27 -15.24 5.42 22.19
C GLU A 27 -15.42 4.53 20.96
N ARG A 28 -15.35 5.09 19.74
CA ARG A 28 -15.32 4.29 18.50
C ARG A 28 -14.12 3.35 18.44
N ARG A 29 -12.94 3.79 18.91
CA ARG A 29 -11.74 2.93 18.98
C ARG A 29 -11.91 1.82 19.99
N TRP A 30 -12.48 2.10 21.16
CA TRP A 30 -12.80 1.10 22.17
C TRP A 30 -13.79 0.08 21.62
N GLN A 31 -14.93 0.52 21.11
CA GLN A 31 -15.95 -0.38 20.54
C GLN A 31 -15.34 -1.26 19.46
N TYR A 32 -14.43 -0.71 18.65
CA TYR A 32 -13.72 -1.47 17.63
C TYR A 32 -12.72 -2.48 18.22
N SER A 33 -11.94 -2.12 19.24
CA SER A 33 -11.01 -3.06 19.88
C SER A 33 -11.76 -4.20 20.58
N VAL A 34 -12.88 -3.91 21.25
CA VAL A 34 -13.74 -4.92 21.86
C VAL A 34 -14.35 -5.82 20.80
N ARG A 35 -14.76 -5.26 19.66
CA ARG A 35 -15.30 -6.00 18.53
C ARG A 35 -14.28 -6.94 17.88
N LEU A 36 -13.03 -6.51 17.74
CA LEU A 36 -11.95 -7.36 17.24
C LEU A 36 -11.65 -8.54 18.17
N GLN A 37 -11.83 -8.34 19.48
CA GLN A 37 -11.65 -9.41 20.48
C GLN A 37 -12.84 -10.38 20.50
N THR A 38 -14.07 -9.88 20.35
CA THR A 38 -15.30 -10.68 20.47
C THR A 38 -15.75 -11.32 19.16
N GLN A 39 -15.48 -10.70 18.01
CA GLN A 39 -15.93 -11.15 16.69
C GLN A 39 -14.82 -11.01 15.63
N PRO A 40 -13.68 -11.71 15.79
CA PRO A 40 -12.52 -11.56 14.91
C PRO A 40 -12.79 -11.93 13.44
N ASN A 41 -13.78 -12.79 13.17
CA ASN A 41 -14.05 -13.33 11.83
C ASN A 41 -15.18 -12.61 11.07
N VAL A 42 -15.81 -11.57 11.65
CA VAL A 42 -16.94 -10.88 11.01
C VAL A 42 -16.43 -9.72 10.16
N VAL A 43 -16.20 -9.99 8.87
CA VAL A 43 -15.74 -9.01 7.87
C VAL A 43 -16.94 -8.35 7.20
N TYR A 44 -16.99 -7.00 7.19
CA TYR A 44 -18.09 -6.27 6.54
C TYR A 44 -17.77 -6.06 5.08
N PHE A 45 -18.80 -6.15 4.23
CA PHE A 45 -18.69 -5.88 2.80
C PHE A 45 -18.00 -4.55 2.48
N ARG A 46 -18.30 -3.49 3.25
CA ARG A 46 -17.66 -2.17 3.09
C ARG A 46 -16.15 -2.21 3.32
N GLU A 47 -15.69 -2.96 4.32
CA GLU A 47 -14.25 -3.07 4.65
C GLU A 47 -13.50 -3.85 3.57
N VAL A 48 -14.12 -4.88 3.00
CA VAL A 48 -13.62 -5.60 1.83
C VAL A 48 -13.55 -4.68 0.61
N ALA A 49 -14.61 -3.93 0.33
CA ALA A 49 -14.66 -2.99 -0.80
C ALA A 49 -13.55 -1.93 -0.72
N TYR A 50 -13.29 -1.37 0.47
CA TYR A 50 -12.18 -0.44 0.67
C TYR A 50 -10.82 -1.10 0.50
N ALA A 51 -10.64 -2.34 0.99
CA ALA A 51 -9.39 -3.07 0.81
C ALA A 51 -9.12 -3.36 -0.68
N ILE A 52 -10.15 -3.78 -1.44
CA ILE A 52 -10.06 -3.97 -2.89
C ILE A 52 -9.71 -2.66 -3.57
N LEU A 53 -10.41 -1.56 -3.26
CA LEU A 53 -10.12 -0.25 -3.84
C LEU A 53 -8.69 0.19 -3.56
N LEU A 54 -8.20 -0.02 -2.33
CA LEU A 54 -6.83 0.30 -1.94
C LEU A 54 -5.81 -0.53 -2.74
N VAL A 55 -6.06 -1.84 -2.91
CA VAL A 55 -5.24 -2.70 -3.76
C VAL A 55 -5.23 -2.17 -5.20
N VAL A 56 -6.39 -1.85 -5.77
CA VAL A 56 -6.50 -1.31 -7.14
C VAL A 56 -5.72 -0.01 -7.29
N VAL A 57 -5.85 0.92 -6.35
CA VAL A 57 -5.11 2.20 -6.37
C VAL A 57 -3.60 1.97 -6.25
N ILE A 58 -3.16 1.13 -5.32
CA ILE A 58 -1.74 0.83 -5.14
C ILE A 58 -1.18 0.12 -6.39
N SER A 59 -1.92 -0.83 -6.96
CA SER A 59 -1.54 -1.50 -8.22
C SER A 59 -1.43 -0.49 -9.36
N ALA A 60 -2.41 0.40 -9.53
CA ALA A 60 -2.38 1.42 -10.59
C ALA A 60 -1.18 2.37 -10.44
N VAL A 61 -0.94 2.87 -9.22
CA VAL A 61 0.22 3.74 -8.92
C VAL A 61 1.53 3.00 -9.14
N THR A 62 1.63 1.73 -8.71
CA THR A 62 2.84 0.92 -8.87
C THR A 62 3.09 0.60 -10.33
N MET A 63 2.05 0.26 -11.09
CA MET A 63 2.14 -0.03 -12.52
C MET A 63 2.55 1.22 -13.31
N TYR A 64 1.92 2.36 -13.05
CA TYR A 64 2.29 3.64 -13.67
C TYR A 64 3.71 4.07 -13.28
N GLY A 65 4.07 3.95 -12.00
CA GLY A 65 5.41 4.26 -11.50
C GLY A 65 6.49 3.39 -12.14
N SER A 66 6.23 2.08 -12.28
CA SER A 66 7.14 1.15 -12.97
C SER A 66 7.26 1.47 -14.46
N TYR A 67 6.15 1.80 -15.13
CA TYR A 67 6.18 2.22 -16.54
C TYR A 67 7.00 3.50 -16.73
N TRP A 68 6.73 4.53 -15.93
CA TRP A 68 7.46 5.80 -15.97
C TRP A 68 8.95 5.63 -15.68
N LEU A 69 9.28 4.82 -14.67
CA LEU A 69 10.66 4.51 -14.32
C LEU A 69 11.36 3.75 -15.45
N PHE A 70 10.67 2.77 -16.06
CA PHE A 70 11.18 2.05 -17.22
C PHE A 70 11.44 3.00 -18.40
N GLU A 71 10.53 3.92 -18.71
CA GLU A 71 10.71 4.90 -19.78
C GLU A 71 11.95 5.79 -19.56
N LYS A 72 12.25 6.16 -18.30
CA LYS A 72 13.44 6.94 -17.95
C LYS A 72 14.73 6.13 -17.94
N LEU A 73 14.68 4.85 -17.58
CA LEU A 73 15.85 3.98 -17.49
C LEU A 73 16.18 3.26 -18.80
N ALA A 74 15.19 2.97 -19.65
CA ALA A 74 15.40 2.25 -20.90
C ALA A 74 16.46 2.89 -21.83
N PRO A 75 16.56 4.23 -21.97
CA PRO A 75 17.62 4.86 -22.76
C PRO A 75 19.03 4.71 -22.17
N LEU A 76 19.13 4.55 -20.84
CA LEU A 76 20.41 4.32 -20.16
C LEU A 76 20.85 2.87 -20.36
N ILE A 77 19.91 1.94 -20.23
CA ILE A 77 20.16 0.50 -20.39
C ILE A 77 20.50 0.16 -21.85
N SER A 78 19.81 0.75 -22.82
CA SER A 78 20.01 0.44 -24.25
C SER A 78 21.36 0.91 -24.81
N ARG A 79 22.06 1.80 -24.12
CA ARG A 79 23.39 2.31 -24.51
C ARG A 79 24.54 1.49 -23.94
N GLN A 80 24.26 0.55 -23.05
CA GLN A 80 25.27 -0.25 -22.38
C GLN A 80 25.53 -1.59 -23.10
N PRO A 81 26.70 -2.21 -22.87
CA PRO A 81 26.96 -3.57 -23.32
C PRO A 81 25.91 -4.55 -22.76
N PRO A 82 25.39 -5.51 -23.54
CA PRO A 82 24.30 -6.40 -23.11
C PRO A 82 24.59 -7.18 -21.83
N TRP A 83 25.85 -7.62 -21.64
CA TRP A 83 26.27 -8.36 -20.46
C TRP A 83 26.19 -7.52 -19.17
N LEU A 84 26.46 -6.21 -19.27
CA LEU A 84 26.40 -5.29 -18.15
C LEU A 84 24.94 -5.07 -17.72
N SER A 85 24.03 -4.92 -18.69
CA SER A 85 22.60 -4.78 -18.43
C SER A 85 22.03 -6.02 -17.73
N VAL A 86 22.45 -7.23 -18.12
CA VAL A 86 22.05 -8.48 -17.44
C VAL A 86 22.56 -8.50 -16.00
N PHE A 87 23.81 -8.11 -15.77
CA PHE A 87 24.39 -8.05 -14.42
C PHE A 87 23.68 -7.02 -13.53
N GLU A 88 23.45 -5.80 -14.03
CA GLU A 88 22.73 -4.75 -13.31
C GLU A 88 21.30 -5.19 -12.97
N LEU A 89 20.57 -5.78 -13.92
CA LEU A 89 19.24 -6.33 -13.68
C LEU A 89 19.25 -7.45 -12.62
N ALA A 90 20.25 -8.33 -12.64
CA ALA A 90 20.41 -9.38 -11.63
C ALA A 90 20.67 -8.77 -10.23
N CYS A 91 21.56 -7.77 -10.12
CA CYS A 91 21.82 -7.07 -8.87
C CYS A 91 20.56 -6.36 -8.34
N VAL A 92 19.81 -5.68 -9.21
CA VAL A 92 18.53 -5.04 -8.84
C VAL A 92 17.52 -6.09 -8.36
N ALA A 93 17.40 -7.22 -9.04
CA ALA A 93 16.49 -8.30 -8.65
C ALA A 93 16.85 -8.87 -7.27
N VAL A 94 18.14 -9.11 -6.99
CA VAL A 94 18.60 -9.56 -5.67
C VAL A 94 18.33 -8.50 -4.60
N PHE A 95 18.59 -7.23 -4.89
CA PHE A 95 18.33 -6.13 -3.97
C PHE A 95 16.84 -6.00 -3.63
N VAL A 96 15.96 -6.04 -4.64
CA VAL A 96 14.51 -6.00 -4.46
C VAL A 96 14.04 -7.22 -3.66
N GLY A 97 14.57 -8.41 -3.96
CA GLY A 97 14.28 -9.63 -3.21
C GLY A 97 14.70 -9.54 -1.74
N PHE A 98 15.89 -9.01 -1.46
CA PHE A 98 16.36 -8.78 -0.10
C PHE A 98 15.53 -7.73 0.64
N ALA A 99 15.17 -6.62 -0.03
CA ALA A 99 14.33 -5.58 0.54
C ALA A 99 12.93 -6.13 0.88
N ALA A 100 12.33 -6.92 -0.02
CA ALA A 100 11.06 -7.59 0.21
C ALA A 100 11.14 -8.54 1.41
N TRP A 101 12.18 -9.40 1.46
CA TRP A 101 12.44 -10.28 2.59
C TRP A 101 12.62 -9.51 3.92
N TYR A 102 13.38 -8.41 3.91
CA TYR A 102 13.61 -7.61 5.11
C TYR A 102 12.34 -6.92 5.60
N LEU A 103 11.56 -6.32 4.70
CA LEU A 103 10.28 -5.69 5.03
C LEU A 103 9.29 -6.72 5.59
N ARG A 104 9.30 -7.94 5.02
CA ARG A 104 8.50 -9.08 5.47
C ARG A 104 8.90 -9.56 6.85
N GLU A 105 10.12 -10.05 7.02
CA GLU A 105 10.52 -10.79 8.22
C GLU A 105 10.92 -9.89 9.38
N LYS A 106 11.60 -8.77 9.12
CA LYS A 106 12.09 -7.88 10.18
C LYS A 106 11.09 -6.82 10.59
N ARG A 107 10.40 -6.19 9.62
CA ARG A 107 9.51 -5.05 9.93
C ARG A 107 8.06 -5.47 10.16
N LYS A 108 7.64 -6.65 9.69
CA LYS A 108 6.26 -7.16 9.82
C LYS A 108 5.22 -6.08 9.53
N LEU A 109 5.45 -5.30 8.47
CA LEU A 109 4.59 -4.16 8.16
C LEU A 109 3.21 -4.67 7.78
N LYS A 110 2.17 -4.20 8.45
CA LYS A 110 0.79 -4.60 8.17
C LYS A 110 0.32 -4.22 6.75
N LEU A 111 0.96 -3.23 6.11
CA LEU A 111 0.72 -2.85 4.70
C LEU A 111 1.36 -3.82 3.70
N TYR A 112 2.32 -4.63 4.12
CA TYR A 112 3.09 -5.51 3.25
C TYR A 112 2.23 -6.51 2.46
N PRO A 113 1.22 -7.19 3.04
CA PRO A 113 0.36 -8.10 2.28
C PRO A 113 -0.42 -7.41 1.15
N ILE A 114 -0.84 -6.16 1.37
CA ILE A 114 -1.55 -5.36 0.36
C ILE A 114 -0.61 -5.04 -0.81
N VAL A 115 0.63 -4.66 -0.49
CA VAL A 115 1.68 -4.39 -1.49
C VAL A 115 2.06 -5.66 -2.25
N GLU A 116 2.18 -6.82 -1.58
CA GLU A 116 2.42 -8.10 -2.23
C GLU A 116 1.33 -8.43 -3.24
N ILE A 117 0.05 -8.32 -2.85
CA ILE A 117 -1.08 -8.57 -3.76
C ILE A 117 -1.02 -7.61 -4.97
N ALA A 118 -0.73 -6.34 -4.73
CA ALA A 118 -0.63 -5.35 -5.81
C ALA A 118 0.53 -5.65 -6.78
N LEU A 119 1.70 -6.02 -6.25
CA LEU A 119 2.85 -6.43 -7.05
C LEU A 119 2.58 -7.72 -7.82
N GLY A 120 1.98 -8.73 -7.17
CA GLY A 120 1.60 -9.98 -7.81
C GLY A 120 0.59 -9.76 -8.94
N ALA A 121 -0.41 -8.90 -8.73
CA ALA A 121 -1.36 -8.51 -9.78
C ALA A 121 -0.69 -7.80 -10.95
N THR A 122 0.23 -6.87 -10.67
CA THR A 122 0.98 -6.16 -11.70
C THR A 122 1.85 -7.13 -12.50
N LEU A 123 2.56 -8.04 -11.84
CA LEU A 123 3.40 -9.05 -12.47
C LEU A 123 2.58 -10.03 -13.31
N SER A 124 1.40 -10.45 -12.83
CA SER A 124 0.50 -11.32 -13.60
C SER A 124 -0.05 -10.64 -14.85
N VAL A 125 -0.51 -9.40 -14.72
CA VAL A 125 -1.01 -8.62 -15.87
C VAL A 125 0.10 -8.36 -16.89
N GLN A 126 1.30 -8.00 -16.43
CA GLN A 126 2.45 -7.83 -17.32
C GLN A 126 2.80 -9.15 -18.02
N GLY A 127 2.86 -10.28 -17.29
CA GLY A 127 3.12 -11.60 -17.87
C GLY A 127 2.15 -11.99 -19.00
N LEU A 128 0.91 -11.49 -18.96
CA LEU A 128 -0.12 -11.73 -19.96
C LEU A 128 -0.03 -10.77 -21.17
N ILE A 129 0.40 -9.53 -20.96
CA ILE A 129 0.41 -8.46 -21.97
C ILE A 129 1.76 -8.38 -22.72
N LEU A 130 2.79 -9.09 -22.25
CA LEU A 130 4.10 -9.08 -22.90
C LEU A 130 4.02 -9.61 -24.34
N ASP A 131 4.62 -8.83 -25.23
CA ASP A 131 4.67 -9.08 -26.67
C ASP A 131 5.42 -10.39 -26.96
N PRO A 132 4.78 -11.42 -27.54
CA PRO A 132 5.37 -12.74 -27.74
C PRO A 132 6.60 -12.72 -28.66
N ASP A 133 6.74 -11.68 -29.47
CA ASP A 133 7.90 -11.49 -30.35
C ASP A 133 9.16 -10.99 -29.59
N LYS A 134 8.99 -10.45 -28.38
CA LYS A 134 10.08 -9.86 -27.57
C LYS A 134 10.38 -10.66 -26.31
N VAL A 135 9.41 -11.41 -25.81
CA VAL A 135 9.55 -12.20 -24.59
C VAL A 135 9.07 -13.62 -24.87
N SER A 136 9.91 -14.60 -24.52
CA SER A 136 9.55 -16.02 -24.55
C SER A 136 8.21 -16.24 -23.85
N LEU A 137 7.28 -16.92 -24.54
CA LEU A 137 5.97 -17.30 -24.00
C LEU A 137 6.10 -18.03 -22.65
N LEU A 138 7.20 -18.76 -22.46
CA LEU A 138 7.52 -19.45 -21.21
C LEU A 138 7.85 -18.46 -20.08
N ALA A 139 8.56 -17.37 -20.38
CA ALA A 139 8.83 -16.32 -19.40
C ALA A 139 7.56 -15.53 -19.02
N GLY A 140 6.67 -15.26 -19.98
CA GLY A 140 5.35 -14.67 -19.70
C GLY A 140 4.49 -15.55 -18.79
N LEU A 141 4.47 -16.86 -19.06
CA LEU A 141 3.73 -17.84 -18.25
C LEU A 141 4.31 -17.99 -16.84
N VAL A 142 5.65 -18.00 -16.69
CA VAL A 142 6.33 -18.00 -15.39
C VAL A 142 6.02 -16.72 -14.61
N ALA A 143 6.04 -15.55 -15.25
CA ALA A 143 5.66 -14.29 -14.62
C ALA A 143 4.18 -14.32 -14.18
N PHE A 144 3.28 -14.83 -15.02
CA PHE A 144 1.87 -14.97 -14.67
C PHE A 144 1.64 -15.84 -13.43
N VAL A 145 2.14 -17.07 -13.46
CA VAL A 145 2.01 -18.05 -12.37
C VAL A 145 2.71 -17.56 -11.10
N GLY A 146 3.89 -16.96 -11.24
CA GLY A 146 4.61 -16.34 -10.13
C GLY A 146 3.79 -15.24 -9.47
N GLY A 147 3.15 -14.38 -10.26
CA GLY A 147 2.30 -13.30 -9.75
C GLY A 147 1.07 -13.83 -9.01
N VAL A 148 0.41 -14.87 -9.53
CA VAL A 148 -0.73 -15.53 -8.88
C VAL A 148 -0.31 -16.13 -7.53
N ARG A 149 0.86 -16.77 -7.45
CA ARG A 149 1.39 -17.30 -6.20
C ARG A 149 1.63 -16.20 -5.17
N ILE A 150 2.23 -15.08 -5.58
CA ILE A 150 2.43 -13.91 -4.71
C ILE A 150 1.09 -13.37 -4.20
N ILE A 151 0.05 -13.32 -5.05
CA ILE A 151 -1.30 -12.91 -4.65
C ILE A 151 -1.85 -13.85 -3.56
N ILE A 152 -1.78 -15.18 -3.77
CA ILE A 152 -2.28 -16.17 -2.82
C ILE A 152 -1.55 -16.06 -1.48
N ASP A 153 -0.22 -15.98 -1.50
CA ASP A 153 0.59 -15.80 -0.29
C ASP A 153 0.25 -14.47 0.42
N GLY A 154 0.05 -13.39 -0.34
CA GLY A 154 -0.39 -12.10 0.17
C GLY A 154 -1.77 -12.18 0.84
N PHE A 155 -2.76 -12.84 0.23
CA PHE A 155 -4.08 -13.04 0.83
C PHE A 155 -4.01 -13.82 2.13
N LYS A 156 -3.25 -14.91 2.18
CA LYS A 156 -3.05 -15.71 3.40
C LYS A 156 -2.53 -14.85 4.54
N ARG A 157 -1.51 -14.02 4.28
CA ARG A 157 -0.95 -13.09 5.27
C ARG A 157 -1.87 -11.94 5.63
N LEU A 158 -2.69 -11.49 4.68
CA LEU A 158 -3.66 -10.42 4.93
C LEU A 158 -4.69 -10.86 5.98
N VAL A 159 -5.10 -12.14 5.92
CA VAL A 159 -5.91 -12.81 6.96
C VAL A 159 -5.12 -13.00 8.25
N GLU A 160 -3.90 -13.56 8.19
CA GLU A 160 -3.07 -13.84 9.36
C GLU A 160 -2.74 -12.58 10.18
N TYR A 161 -2.40 -11.48 9.51
CA TYR A 161 -2.06 -10.20 10.15
C TYR A 161 -3.28 -9.32 10.41
N GLN A 162 -4.50 -9.80 10.13
CA GLN A 162 -5.76 -9.07 10.26
C GLN A 162 -5.71 -7.68 9.60
N SER A 163 -5.00 -7.56 8.48
CA SER A 163 -4.62 -6.25 7.91
C SER A 163 -5.77 -5.52 7.22
N PHE A 164 -6.95 -6.13 7.12
CA PHE A 164 -8.18 -5.52 6.63
C PHE A 164 -8.52 -4.19 7.34
N HIS A 165 -8.16 -4.04 8.61
CA HIS A 165 -8.40 -2.82 9.37
C HIS A 165 -7.63 -1.60 8.84
N LEU A 166 -6.55 -1.79 8.06
CA LEU A 166 -5.76 -0.70 7.48
C LEU A 166 -6.45 0.00 6.31
N ALA A 167 -7.45 -0.63 5.69
CA ALA A 167 -8.21 -0.03 4.61
C ALA A 167 -9.21 1.04 5.09
N ARG A 168 -9.41 1.21 6.40
CA ARG A 168 -10.23 2.31 6.95
C ARG A 168 -9.51 3.65 6.81
N LEU A 169 -10.18 4.62 6.19
CA LEU A 169 -9.73 6.02 6.02
C LEU A 169 -9.14 6.66 7.28
N GLY A 170 -9.66 6.35 8.48
CA GLY A 170 -9.15 6.91 9.74
C GLY A 170 -7.73 6.46 10.13
N PHE A 171 -7.28 5.29 9.66
CA PHE A 171 -5.88 4.85 9.88
C PHE A 171 -4.91 5.54 8.93
N TYR A 172 -5.35 5.88 7.70
CA TYR A 172 -4.54 6.65 6.76
C TYR A 172 -4.12 7.99 7.38
N GLU A 173 -5.04 8.71 8.04
CA GLU A 173 -4.69 9.94 8.75
C GLU A 173 -3.63 9.72 9.85
N TYR A 174 -3.72 8.62 10.59
CA TYR A 174 -2.75 8.31 11.65
C TYR A 174 -1.36 8.02 11.07
N TYR A 175 -1.27 7.16 10.06
CA TYR A 175 -0.02 6.86 9.38
C TYR A 175 0.54 8.08 8.64
N TRP A 176 -0.30 8.91 8.04
CA TRP A 176 0.08 10.16 7.40
C TRP A 176 0.61 11.18 8.42
N ARG A 177 -0.01 11.30 9.60
CA ARG A 177 0.53 12.13 10.70
C ARG A 177 1.88 11.62 11.18
N LYS A 178 2.05 10.30 11.32
CA LYS A 178 3.33 9.70 11.74
C LYS A 178 4.41 9.88 10.67
N PHE A 179 4.05 9.70 9.40
CA PHE A 179 4.89 9.99 8.25
C PHE A 179 5.31 11.47 8.25
N LYS A 180 4.37 12.42 8.33
CA LYS A 180 4.69 13.86 8.43
C LYS A 180 5.64 14.20 9.57
N ARG A 181 5.46 13.59 10.76
CA ARG A 181 6.39 13.79 11.89
C ARG A 181 7.78 13.24 11.58
N PHE A 182 7.85 12.04 11.01
CA PHE A 182 9.11 11.42 10.61
C PHE A 182 9.83 12.22 9.51
N SER A 183 9.09 12.65 8.49
CA SER A 183 9.60 13.48 7.41
C SER A 183 10.10 14.81 7.94
N ARG A 184 9.37 15.48 8.84
CA ARG A 184 9.86 16.71 9.50
C ARG A 184 11.11 16.46 10.33
N ALA A 185 11.16 15.37 11.10
CA ALA A 185 12.32 15.05 11.93
C ALA A 185 13.59 14.71 11.13
N ARG A 186 13.47 14.29 9.86
CA ARG A 186 14.61 13.98 8.99
C ARG A 186 14.92 15.03 7.92
N LEU A 187 13.92 15.81 7.51
CA LEU A 187 14.03 16.78 6.41
C LEU A 187 13.98 18.24 6.89
N ALA A 188 13.62 18.50 8.14
CA ALA A 188 13.88 19.82 8.71
C ALA A 188 15.38 19.89 9.04
N PRO A 189 16.15 20.81 8.43
CA PRO A 189 17.48 21.12 8.94
C PRO A 189 17.34 21.62 10.38
N ASP A 190 18.27 21.23 11.25
CA ASP A 190 18.34 21.73 12.62
C ASP A 190 18.44 23.26 12.57
N ILE A 191 17.34 23.95 12.89
CA ILE A 191 17.26 25.39 13.15
C ILE A 191 16.92 25.54 14.62
#